data_AF-A0A3P6GHE5-F1
#
_entry.id   AF-A0A3P6GHE5-F1
#
_cell.length_a   1.000
_cell.length_b   1.000
_cell.length_c   1.000
_cell.angle_alpha   90.00
_cell.angle_beta   90.00
_cell.angle_gamma   90.00
#
_symmetry.space_group_name_H-M   'P 1'
#
loop_
_entity.id
_entity.type
_entity.pdbx_description
1 polymer ?
#
loop_
_entity_poly.entity_id
_entity_poly.type
_entity_poly.pdbx_seq_one_letter_code
_entity_poly.pdbx_strand_id
1 'polypeptide(L)'
;MHYFSRVLSDEPPCGTVTFSRRCLDEPPDFAASAATFNSIVNFANRFLGGGVLRGGCVQEEILCCIRPEIIVGRLFVEALEPHEALIIEGAERFSRYTGYASTFQWTGNFDEAKDAGNTRRIRAFLMVGFTFLPPPP
;
A
#
# COMPACT_ATOMS: atom_id res chain seq x y z
N MET A 1 0.05 14.36 10.33
CA MET A 1 0.30 15.70 9.76
C MET A 1 1.62 15.83 8.99
N HIS A 2 2.66 15.02 9.26
CA HIS A 2 3.99 15.10 8.59
C HIS A 2 3.98 15.06 7.06
N TYR A 3 3.14 14.21 6.44
CA TYR A 3 3.03 14.14 4.98
C TYR A 3 2.65 15.50 4.35
N PHE A 4 1.62 16.16 4.91
CA PHE A 4 1.17 17.45 4.38
C PHE A 4 2.24 18.54 4.48
N SER A 5 3.03 18.57 5.55
CA SER A 5 4.16 19.50 5.64
C SER A 5 5.24 19.25 4.58
N ARG A 6 5.39 18.00 4.10
CA ARG A 6 6.37 17.65 3.05
C ARG A 6 5.89 17.90 1.63
N VAL A 7 4.60 17.77 1.36
CA VAL A 7 4.07 18.02 0.01
C VAL A 7 3.70 19.49 -0.22
N LEU A 8 3.56 20.26 0.85
CA LEU A 8 3.31 21.70 0.82
C LEU A 8 4.56 22.54 1.10
N SER A 9 5.75 21.93 1.17
CA SER A 9 7.02 22.67 1.31
C SER A 9 7.46 23.27 -0.02
N ASP A 10 8.47 24.15 0.02
CA ASP A 10 9.06 24.78 -1.17
C ASP A 10 9.69 23.77 -2.14
N GLU A 11 10.09 22.60 -1.63
CA GLU A 11 10.60 21.47 -2.42
C GLU A 11 9.67 20.24 -2.28
N PRO A 12 8.53 20.19 -2.98
CA PRO A 12 7.62 19.06 -2.90
C PRO A 12 8.22 17.83 -3.61
N PRO A 13 7.80 16.60 -3.21
CA PRO A 13 8.21 15.40 -3.92
C PRO A 13 7.73 15.45 -5.37
N CYS A 14 8.64 15.15 -6.30
CA CYS A 14 8.36 15.09 -7.73
C CYS A 14 8.25 13.62 -8.16
N GLY A 15 7.11 13.18 -8.70
CA GLY A 15 6.92 11.78 -9.09
C GLY A 15 5.52 11.51 -9.63
N THR A 16 5.28 10.26 -10.00
CA THR A 16 3.97 9.81 -10.49
C THR A 16 3.57 8.57 -9.70
N VAL A 17 2.32 8.53 -9.26
CA VAL A 17 1.70 7.35 -8.67
C VAL A 17 0.71 6.77 -9.67
N THR A 18 0.87 5.49 -10.00
CA THR A 18 -0.01 4.77 -10.93
C THR A 18 -0.86 3.77 -10.16
N PHE A 19 -2.16 3.73 -10.46
CA PHE A 19 -3.12 2.76 -9.93
C PHE A 19 -3.62 1.89 -11.09
N SER A 20 -3.36 0.59 -11.05
CA SER A 20 -3.79 -0.37 -12.06
C SER A 20 -4.65 -1.46 -11.42
N ARG A 21 -5.96 -1.47 -11.72
CA ARG A 21 -6.86 -2.57 -11.36
C ARG A 21 -6.74 -3.68 -12.41
N ARG A 22 -6.59 -4.92 -11.97
CA ARG A 22 -6.42 -6.11 -12.81
C ARG A 22 -7.46 -7.15 -12.45
N CYS A 23 -8.17 -7.66 -13.44
CA CYS A 23 -9.02 -8.84 -13.36
C CYS A 23 -8.17 -10.05 -13.77
N LEU A 24 -8.06 -11.05 -12.91
CA LEU A 24 -7.37 -12.30 -13.16
C LEU A 24 -8.43 -13.34 -13.54
N ASP A 25 -8.71 -13.45 -14.84
CA ASP A 25 -9.64 -14.45 -15.37
C ASP A 25 -9.10 -15.87 -15.15
N GLU A 26 -7.79 -16.03 -15.28
CA GLU A 26 -7.04 -17.24 -14.91
C GLU A 26 -5.93 -16.84 -13.93
N PRO A 27 -6.00 -17.28 -12.65
CA PRO A 27 -4.94 -16.99 -11.70
C PRO A 27 -3.64 -17.66 -12.18
N PRO A 28 -2.51 -16.95 -12.23
CA PRO A 28 -1.25 -17.56 -12.61
C PRO A 28 -0.87 -18.64 -11.60
N ASP A 29 -0.18 -19.69 -12.06
CA ASP A 29 0.38 -20.70 -11.16
C ASP A 29 1.53 -20.07 -10.34
N PHE A 30 1.15 -19.52 -9.19
CA PHE A 30 2.08 -18.88 -8.27
C PHE A 30 3.11 -19.87 -7.71
N ALA A 31 2.80 -21.17 -7.64
CA ALA A 31 3.70 -22.20 -7.13
C ALA A 31 4.79 -22.56 -8.16
N ALA A 32 4.45 -22.51 -9.45
CA ALA A 32 5.38 -22.74 -10.54
C ALA A 32 6.13 -21.48 -11.01
N SER A 33 5.72 -20.29 -10.58
CA SER A 33 6.32 -19.02 -11.01
C SER A 33 7.67 -18.76 -10.34
N ALA A 34 8.73 -18.60 -11.15
CA ALA A 34 10.04 -18.15 -10.70
C ALA A 34 10.20 -16.61 -10.71
N ALA A 35 9.14 -15.87 -11.04
CA ALA A 35 9.19 -14.41 -11.15
C ALA A 35 9.40 -13.77 -9.77
N THR A 36 10.54 -13.10 -9.58
CA THR A 36 10.83 -12.35 -8.36
C THR A 36 10.44 -10.89 -8.57
N PHE A 37 9.41 -10.44 -7.85
CA PHE A 37 9.05 -9.02 -7.80
C PHE A 37 9.65 -8.39 -6.55
N ASN A 38 10.25 -7.21 -6.67
CA ASN A 38 10.62 -6.40 -5.50
C ASN A 38 9.37 -5.63 -5.00
N SER A 39 8.30 -6.38 -4.73
CA SER A 39 6.98 -5.88 -4.38
C SER A 39 6.72 -5.97 -2.89
N ILE A 40 5.97 -5.01 -2.36
CA ILE A 40 5.37 -5.16 -1.03
C ILE A 40 3.98 -5.78 -1.28
N VAL A 41 3.76 -6.99 -0.76
CA VAL A 41 2.45 -7.64 -0.84
C VAL A 41 1.63 -7.25 0.39
N ASN A 42 0.35 -6.95 0.19
CA ASN A 42 -0.59 -6.70 1.27
C ASN A 42 -1.87 -7.51 1.10
N PHE A 43 -2.21 -8.22 2.16
CA PHE A 43 -3.48 -8.89 2.29
C PHE A 43 -4.51 -7.84 2.69
N ALA A 44 -5.16 -7.29 1.68
CA ALA A 44 -6.03 -6.15 1.82
C ALA A 44 -7.47 -6.56 2.13
N ASN A 45 -8.17 -5.66 2.80
CA ASN A 45 -9.62 -5.65 2.71
C ASN A 45 -10.06 -5.45 1.25
N ARG A 46 -11.25 -5.94 0.87
CA ARG A 46 -11.82 -5.64 -0.45
C ARG A 46 -11.91 -4.13 -0.72
N PHE A 47 -12.05 -3.33 0.32
CA PHE A 47 -11.97 -1.87 0.24
C PHE A 47 -10.55 -1.40 0.54
N LEU A 48 -9.92 -0.73 -0.43
CA LEU A 48 -8.58 -0.15 -0.26
C LEU A 48 -8.46 0.67 1.02
N GLY A 49 -7.39 0.40 1.77
CA GLY A 49 -7.03 1.08 3.00
C GLY A 49 -7.83 0.63 4.22
N GLY A 50 -8.73 -0.35 4.08
CA GLY A 50 -9.48 -0.96 5.18
C GLY A 50 -9.97 0.05 6.22
N GLY A 51 -9.49 -0.11 7.46
CA GLY A 51 -9.82 0.72 8.61
C GLY A 51 -8.95 1.96 8.81
N VAL A 52 -8.15 2.41 7.84
CA VAL A 52 -7.12 3.47 8.04
C VAL A 52 -7.71 4.79 8.56
N LEU A 53 -8.99 5.07 8.26
CA LEU A 53 -9.71 6.26 8.75
C LEU A 53 -10.63 5.97 9.95
N ARG A 54 -10.65 4.74 10.46
CA ARG A 54 -11.57 4.25 11.51
C ARG A 54 -10.85 3.55 12.67
N GLY A 55 -9.53 3.71 12.79
CA GLY A 55 -8.72 3.14 13.88
C GLY A 55 -8.06 1.80 13.60
N GLY A 56 -8.15 1.28 12.37
CA GLY A 56 -7.35 0.13 11.94
C GLY A 56 -5.85 0.46 11.99
N CYS A 57 -5.05 -0.49 12.47
CA CYS A 57 -3.60 -0.30 12.63
C CYS A 57 -2.84 -1.62 12.43
N VAL A 58 -3.26 -2.41 11.45
CA VAL A 58 -2.56 -3.63 11.04
C VAL A 58 -1.82 -3.36 9.73
N GLN A 59 -1.38 -4.40 9.01
CA GLN A 59 -0.48 -4.27 7.86
C GLN A 59 -0.95 -3.21 6.83
N GLU A 60 -2.20 -3.27 6.39
CA GLU A 60 -2.76 -2.38 5.36
C GLU A 60 -2.81 -0.91 5.83
N GLU A 61 -3.34 -0.68 7.04
CA GLU A 61 -3.48 0.68 7.55
C GLU A 61 -2.14 1.31 7.91
N ILE A 62 -1.22 0.54 8.49
CA ILE A 62 0.14 1.01 8.75
C ILE A 62 0.80 1.42 7.45
N LEU A 63 0.63 0.65 6.38
CA LEU A 63 1.20 0.99 5.10
C LEU A 63 0.61 2.29 4.54
N CYS A 64 -0.71 2.45 4.56
CA CYS A 64 -1.37 3.69 4.16
C CYS A 64 -0.89 4.89 5.00
N CYS A 65 -0.63 4.70 6.29
CA CYS A 65 -0.10 5.74 7.17
C CYS A 65 1.32 6.19 6.80
N ILE A 66 2.19 5.26 6.38
CA ILE A 66 3.58 5.59 5.99
C ILE A 66 3.73 5.98 4.51
N ARG A 67 2.76 5.60 3.66
CA ARG A 67 2.65 5.96 2.24
C ARG A 67 1.26 6.59 1.95
N PRO A 68 1.01 7.84 2.37
CA PRO A 68 -0.33 8.43 2.36
C PRO A 68 -0.92 8.63 0.96
N GLU A 69 -0.10 8.66 -0.07
CA GLU A 69 -0.54 8.75 -1.47
C GLU A 69 -1.46 7.59 -1.87
N ILE A 70 -1.34 6.43 -1.21
CA ILE A 70 -2.23 5.28 -1.42
C ILE A 70 -3.69 5.61 -1.05
N ILE A 71 -3.91 6.50 -0.07
CA ILE A 71 -5.24 6.83 0.45
C ILE A 71 -6.11 7.50 -0.62
N VAL A 72 -5.50 8.21 -1.59
CA VAL A 72 -6.25 8.84 -2.70
C VAL A 72 -7.00 7.81 -3.54
N GLY A 73 -6.48 6.58 -3.63
CA GLY A 73 -7.14 5.49 -4.35
C GLY A 73 -8.53 5.18 -3.81
N ARG A 74 -8.80 5.46 -2.53
CA ARG A 74 -10.13 5.26 -1.94
C ARG A 74 -11.23 6.11 -2.57
N LEU A 75 -10.86 7.17 -3.29
CA LEU A 75 -11.81 8.04 -3.97
C LEU A 75 -12.37 7.43 -5.26
N PHE A 76 -11.63 6.51 -5.90
CA PHE A 76 -11.96 6.02 -7.24
C PHE A 76 -11.80 4.50 -7.43
N VAL A 77 -11.19 3.80 -6.49
CA VAL A 77 -11.10 2.34 -6.49
C VAL A 77 -12.29 1.77 -5.73
N GLU A 78 -13.20 1.12 -6.45
CA GLU A 78 -14.31 0.38 -5.85
C GLU A 78 -13.81 -0.87 -5.12
N ALA A 79 -14.72 -1.54 -4.42
CA ALA A 79 -14.41 -2.79 -3.74
C ALA A 79 -13.88 -3.83 -4.74
N LEU A 80 -12.74 -4.44 -4.43
CA LEU A 80 -12.14 -5.52 -5.21
C LEU A 80 -12.97 -6.80 -5.07
N GLU A 81 -13.16 -7.49 -6.18
CA GLU A 81 -13.71 -8.84 -6.23
C GLU A 81 -12.61 -9.89 -5.99
N PRO A 82 -12.96 -11.16 -5.67
CA PRO A 82 -11.97 -12.21 -5.34
C PRO A 82 -10.96 -12.52 -6.44
N HIS A 83 -11.31 -12.22 -7.69
CA HIS A 83 -10.48 -12.41 -8.88
C HIS A 83 -9.77 -11.12 -9.30
N GLU A 84 -9.85 -10.07 -8.51
CA GLU A 84 -9.23 -8.79 -8.83
C GLU A 84 -8.04 -8.48 -7.93
N ALA A 85 -7.09 -7.75 -8.51
CA ALA A 85 -5.99 -7.17 -7.79
C ALA A 85 -5.81 -5.69 -8.14
N LEU A 86 -5.41 -4.91 -7.14
CA LEU A 86 -4.95 -3.54 -7.34
C LEU A 86 -3.43 -3.51 -7.27
N ILE A 87 -2.81 -2.90 -8.26
CA ILE A 87 -1.37 -2.62 -8.32
C ILE A 87 -1.18 -1.12 -8.16
N ILE A 88 -0.46 -0.70 -7.11
CA ILE A 88 -0.07 0.71 -6.90
C ILE A 88 1.42 0.83 -7.06
N GLU A 89 1.86 1.76 -7.91
CA GLU A 89 3.26 1.97 -8.24
C GLU A 89 3.64 3.44 -8.00
N GLY A 90 4.83 3.67 -7.45
CA GLY A 90 5.39 5.02 -7.28
C GLY A 90 5.01 5.75 -5.99
N ALA A 91 4.21 5.16 -5.12
CA ALA A 91 3.84 5.76 -3.83
C ALA A 91 5.05 5.89 -2.87
N GLU A 92 5.44 7.12 -2.54
CA GLU A 92 6.58 7.43 -1.69
C GLU A 92 6.29 7.12 -0.21
N ARG A 93 7.30 6.62 0.50
CA ARG A 93 7.28 6.54 1.96
C ARG A 93 7.73 7.85 2.59
N PHE A 94 6.90 8.39 3.47
CA PHE A 94 7.17 9.66 4.16
C PHE A 94 7.53 9.50 5.64
N SER A 95 7.19 8.37 6.26
CA SER A 95 7.29 8.20 7.71
C SER A 95 8.05 6.94 8.13
N ARG A 96 8.97 7.10 9.08
CA ARG A 96 9.52 6.02 9.91
C ARG A 96 8.48 5.62 10.96
N TYR A 97 8.46 4.33 11.30
CA TYR A 97 7.58 3.82 12.35
C TYR A 97 8.23 2.65 13.08
N THR A 98 7.72 2.36 14.27
CA THR A 98 7.97 1.14 15.05
C THR A 98 6.64 0.56 15.53
N GLY A 99 6.68 -0.68 16.02
CA GLY A 99 5.50 -1.35 16.57
C GLY A 99 4.47 -1.76 15.52
N TYR A 100 3.36 -2.29 16.03
CA TYR A 100 2.25 -2.84 15.27
C TYR A 100 0.97 -2.78 16.10
N ALA A 101 -0.20 -2.60 15.47
CA ALA A 101 -1.47 -2.46 16.16
C ALA A 101 -1.40 -1.41 17.29
N SER A 102 -1.71 -1.79 18.53
CA SER A 102 -1.71 -0.89 19.69
C SER A 102 -0.34 -0.31 20.04
N THR A 103 0.76 -0.86 19.53
CA THR A 103 2.13 -0.38 19.77
C THR A 103 2.68 0.47 18.63
N PHE A 104 1.90 0.70 17.58
CA PHE A 104 2.32 1.49 16.44
C PHE A 104 2.71 2.92 16.86
N GLN A 105 3.89 3.34 16.46
CA GLN A 105 4.41 4.66 16.78
C GLN A 105 5.15 5.25 15.58
N TRP A 106 4.86 6.52 15.28
CA TRP A 106 5.67 7.30 14.35
C TRP A 106 7.01 7.65 14.98
N THR A 107 8.10 7.44 14.25
CA THR A 107 9.48 7.62 14.79
C THR A 107 10.33 8.62 14.01
N GLY A 108 9.77 9.28 13.00
CA GLY A 108 10.48 10.35 12.28
C GLY A 108 10.08 10.47 10.81
N ASN A 109 10.63 11.49 10.16
CA ASN A 109 10.62 11.61 8.71
C ASN A 109 11.28 10.39 8.06
N PHE A 110 10.82 9.96 6.89
CA PHE A 110 11.55 9.08 5.98
C PHE A 110 11.72 9.83 4.65
N ASP A 111 12.96 9.99 4.21
CA ASP A 111 13.29 10.62 2.93
C ASP A 111 13.72 9.50 1.99
N GLU A 112 12.79 9.01 1.16
CA GLU A 112 13.05 7.80 0.36
C GLU A 112 14.21 7.98 -0.64
N ALA A 113 14.46 9.21 -1.10
CA ALA A 113 15.59 9.51 -1.98
C ALA A 113 16.93 9.30 -1.25
N LYS A 114 17.04 9.77 0.00
CA LYS A 114 18.27 9.67 0.81
C LYS A 114 18.41 8.33 1.52
N ASP A 115 17.33 7.83 2.09
CA ASP A 115 17.30 6.68 3.00
C ASP A 115 17.22 5.33 2.25
N ALA A 116 16.71 5.30 1.01
CA ALA A 116 16.59 4.10 0.19
C ALA A 116 17.47 4.14 -1.08
N GLY A 117 18.45 5.04 -1.14
CA GLY A 117 19.46 5.08 -2.21
C GLY A 117 18.91 5.35 -3.61
N ASN A 118 17.90 6.22 -3.73
CA ASN A 118 17.26 6.60 -5.01
C ASN A 118 16.73 5.41 -5.84
N THR A 119 16.42 4.27 -5.19
CA THR A 119 15.66 3.20 -5.82
C THR A 119 14.17 3.55 -5.80
N ARG A 120 13.76 4.49 -6.66
CA ARG A 120 12.36 4.55 -7.15
C ARG A 120 11.98 3.32 -7.98
N ARG A 121 12.58 2.16 -7.70
CA ARG A 121 12.22 0.87 -8.27
C ARG A 121 10.91 0.47 -7.62
N ILE A 122 9.84 1.01 -8.18
CA ILE A 122 8.52 0.41 -8.31
C ILE A 122 8.31 -0.71 -7.31
N ARG A 123 7.93 -0.35 -6.08
CA ARG A 123 7.39 -1.32 -5.14
C ARG A 123 5.93 -1.49 -5.51
N ALA A 124 5.68 -2.37 -6.48
CA ALA A 124 4.33 -2.75 -6.85
C ALA A 124 3.63 -3.22 -5.59
N PHE A 125 2.53 -2.54 -5.24
CA PHE A 125 1.70 -2.93 -4.13
C PHE A 125 0.56 -3.77 -4.63
N LEU A 126 0.61 -5.08 -4.37
CA LEU A 126 -0.44 -6.00 -4.78
C LEU A 126 -1.43 -6.17 -3.63
N MET A 127 -2.68 -5.78 -3.87
CA MET A 127 -3.80 -6.11 -3.00
C MET A 127 -4.67 -7.15 -3.67
N VAL A 128 -4.92 -8.27 -2.98
CA VAL A 128 -5.85 -9.31 -3.43
C VAL A 128 -7.02 -9.31 -2.46
N GLY A 129 -8.23 -9.11 -2.99
CA GLY A 129 -9.44 -9.13 -2.18
C GLY A 129 -9.71 -10.54 -1.68
N PHE A 130 -9.41 -10.84 -0.42
CA PHE A 130 -9.94 -12.04 0.23
C PHE A 130 -11.32 -11.71 0.81
N THR A 131 -12.35 -12.39 0.33
CA THR A 131 -13.53 -12.61 1.18
C THR A 131 -13.06 -13.43 2.36
N PHE A 132 -13.31 -12.98 3.60
CA PHE A 132 -13.26 -13.86 4.76
C PHE A 132 -14.02 -15.13 4.37
N LEU A 133 -13.30 -16.26 4.21
CA LEU A 133 -13.97 -17.53 4.04
C LEU A 133 -14.86 -17.69 5.28
N PRO A 134 -16.15 -18.04 5.12
CA PRO A 134 -16.95 -18.39 6.27
C PRO A 134 -16.19 -19.48 7.05
N PRO A 135 -16.23 -19.48 8.40
CA PRO A 135 -15.64 -20.56 9.16
C PRO A 135 -16.18 -21.90 8.63
N PRO A 136 -15.35 -22.96 8.56
CA PRO A 136 -15.82 -24.27 8.12
C PRO A 136 -17.02 -24.70 8.99
N PRO A 137 -17.95 -25.50 8.41
CA PRO A 137 -19.19 -25.91 9.07
C PRO A 137 -18.95 -26.67 10.38
#